data_AF-A0A6B2XNG2-F1
#
_entry.id   AF-A0A6B2XNG2-F1
#
_cell.length_a   1.000
_cell.length_b   1.000
_cell.length_c   1.000
_cell.angle_alpha   90.00
_cell.angle_beta   90.00
_cell.angle_gamma   90.00
#
_symmetry.space_group_name_H-M   'P 1'
#
loop_
_entity.id
_entity.type
_entity.pdbx_description
1 polymer ?
#
loop_
_entity_poly.entity_id
_entity_poly.type
_entity_poly.pdbx_seq_one_letter_code
_entity_poly.pdbx_strand_id
1 'polypeptide(L)'
;LRDGGRMARASGVVVDLELAALGADRDPLLTAASALGGSGGDVPREDAGDRADGWVLSGGEDHALLAAFPADADLPDGFRAIGTVRRAWCDDPGVRVDGRVAHRATGWDHFRA
;
A
#
# COMPACT_ATOMS: atom_id res chain seq x y z
N LEU A 1 -3.13 0.94 -2.02
CA LEU A 1 -3.60 2.25 -1.49
C LEU A 1 -5.05 2.58 -1.87
N ARG A 2 -5.43 2.47 -3.14
CA ARG A 2 -6.77 2.87 -3.62
C ARG A 2 -7.92 2.13 -2.93
N ASP A 3 -7.84 0.79 -2.87
CA ASP A 3 -8.91 -0.01 -2.28
C ASP A 3 -8.96 0.13 -0.76
N GLY A 4 -7.80 0.19 -0.08
CA GLY A 4 -7.73 0.59 1.32
C GLY A 4 -8.38 1.95 1.58
N GLY A 5 -8.20 2.91 0.68
CA GLY A 5 -8.84 4.22 0.76
C GLY A 5 -10.36 4.21 0.54
N ARG A 6 -10.89 3.26 -0.24
CA ARG A 6 -12.33 3.06 -0.40
C ARG A 6 -12.92 2.41 0.85
N MET A 7 -12.28 1.37 1.36
CA MET A 7 -12.64 0.70 2.61
C MET A 7 -12.65 1.69 3.78
N ALA A 8 -11.58 2.48 3.92
CA ALA A 8 -11.43 3.49 4.96
C ALA A 8 -12.59 4.51 4.96
N ARG A 9 -12.93 5.05 3.78
CA ARG A 9 -14.03 6.01 3.62
C ARG A 9 -15.40 5.40 3.89
N ALA A 10 -15.67 4.21 3.36
CA ALA A 10 -16.93 3.52 3.57
C ALA A 10 -17.16 3.17 5.04
N SER A 11 -16.08 2.93 5.79
CA SER A 11 -16.14 2.54 7.21
C SER A 11 -15.90 3.70 8.19
N GLY A 12 -15.53 4.90 7.75
CA GLY A 12 -15.22 6.03 8.64
C GLY A 12 -13.97 5.81 9.51
N VAL A 13 -12.94 5.16 8.95
CA VAL A 13 -11.72 4.76 9.67
C VAL A 13 -10.45 5.29 8.99
N VAL A 14 -9.36 5.32 9.74
CA VAL A 14 -8.01 5.41 9.24
C VAL A 14 -7.42 4.00 9.22
N VAL A 15 -6.92 3.59 8.06
CA VAL A 15 -6.11 2.38 7.88
C VAL A 15 -4.65 2.81 7.85
N ASP A 16 -3.83 2.33 8.77
CA ASP A 16 -2.40 2.64 8.82
C ASP A 16 -1.61 1.39 8.49
N LEU A 17 -0.96 1.39 7.32
CA LEU A 17 -0.16 0.28 6.82
C LEU A 17 1.27 0.40 7.33
N GLU A 18 1.84 -0.72 7.76
CA GLU A 18 3.25 -0.80 8.13
C GLU A 18 4.05 -1.27 6.92
N LEU A 19 4.96 -0.45 6.42
CA LEU A 19 5.70 -0.76 5.19
C LEU A 19 6.58 -2.01 5.37
N ALA A 20 7.17 -2.17 6.55
CA ALA A 20 7.98 -3.34 6.89
C ALA A 20 7.17 -4.64 6.83
N ALA A 21 5.89 -4.61 7.20
CA ALA A 21 5.01 -5.78 7.18
C ALA A 21 4.73 -6.27 5.75
N LEU A 22 4.94 -5.44 4.73
CA LEU A 22 4.77 -5.76 3.30
C LEU A 22 6.05 -6.36 2.66
N GLY A 23 7.10 -6.64 3.44
CA GLY A 23 8.38 -7.15 2.94
C GLY A 23 8.26 -8.41 2.08
N ALA A 24 7.36 -9.34 2.44
CA ALA A 24 7.14 -10.57 1.66
C ALA A 24 6.66 -10.31 0.22
N ASP A 25 5.95 -9.20 -0.02
CA ASP A 25 5.46 -8.80 -1.34
C ASP A 25 6.50 -7.92 -2.06
N ARG A 26 7.21 -7.08 -1.29
CA ARG A 26 8.21 -6.12 -1.76
C ARG A 26 9.51 -6.78 -2.21
N ASP A 27 10.06 -7.69 -1.42
CA ASP A 27 11.40 -8.21 -1.63
C ASP A 27 11.57 -8.97 -2.95
N PRO A 28 10.60 -9.80 -3.40
CA PRO A 28 10.65 -10.44 -4.72
C PRO A 28 10.72 -9.42 -5.88
N LEU A 29 10.21 -8.20 -5.69
CA LEU A 29 10.18 -7.16 -6.71
C LEU A 29 11.50 -6.40 -6.84
N LEU A 30 12.40 -6.48 -5.85
CA LEU A 30 13.64 -5.69 -5.82
C LEU A 30 14.56 -5.97 -7.03
N THR A 31 14.62 -7.21 -7.50
CA THR A 31 15.41 -7.56 -8.69
C THR A 31 14.86 -6.86 -9.94
N ALA A 32 13.55 -6.94 -10.17
CA ALA A 32 12.91 -6.27 -11.30
C ALA A 32 12.98 -4.74 -11.18
N ALA A 33 12.76 -4.21 -9.97
CA ALA A 33 12.91 -2.80 -9.68
C ALA A 33 14.32 -2.31 -9.99
N SER A 34 15.36 -3.05 -9.61
CA SER A 34 16.75 -2.69 -9.92
C SER A 34 17.03 -2.70 -11.43
N ALA A 35 16.55 -3.72 -12.15
CA ALA A 35 16.75 -3.84 -13.60
C ALA A 35 16.10 -2.68 -14.38
N LEU A 36 14.91 -2.23 -13.96
CA LEU A 36 14.20 -1.12 -14.61
C LEU A 36 14.74 0.27 -14.25
N GLY A 37 15.66 0.38 -13.28
CA GLY A 37 16.27 1.67 -12.89
C GLY A 37 17.32 2.19 -13.86
N GLY A 38 17.67 1.40 -14.87
CA GLY A 38 18.77 1.65 -15.80
C GLY A 38 18.38 2.28 -17.13
N SER A 39 17.15 2.77 -17.35
CA SER A 39 16.72 3.20 -18.70
C SER A 39 15.94 4.53 -18.73
N GLY A 40 16.70 5.64 -18.78
CA GLY A 40 16.34 6.84 -19.57
C GLY A 40 15.50 7.95 -18.90
N GLY A 41 16.07 9.16 -18.85
CA GLY A 41 15.34 10.43 -18.68
C GLY A 41 15.87 11.36 -17.56
N ASP A 42 15.56 12.66 -17.66
CA ASP A 42 15.89 13.74 -16.68
C ASP A 42 15.08 13.65 -15.35
N VAL A 43 14.44 12.51 -15.10
CA VAL A 43 13.76 12.23 -13.83
C VAL A 43 14.79 11.76 -12.79
N PRO A 44 14.72 12.23 -11.53
CA PRO A 44 15.56 11.72 -10.46
C PRO A 44 15.53 10.19 -10.44
N ARG A 45 16.70 9.57 -10.32
CA ARG A 45 16.79 8.11 -10.18
C ARG A 45 16.08 7.73 -8.89
N GLU A 46 14.92 7.11 -9.01
CA GLU A 46 14.25 6.46 -7.89
C GLU A 46 15.04 5.19 -7.54
N ASP A 47 15.37 5.05 -6.26
CA ASP A 47 16.05 3.87 -5.73
C ASP A 47 15.18 2.62 -5.96
N ALA A 48 15.81 1.46 -6.16
CA ALA A 48 15.06 0.22 -6.42
C ALA A 48 14.06 -0.12 -5.30
N GLY A 49 14.41 0.24 -4.06
CA GLY A 49 13.51 0.10 -2.90
C GLY A 49 12.27 0.98 -3.04
N ASP A 50 12.44 2.26 -3.33
CA ASP A 50 11.33 3.19 -3.52
C ASP A 50 10.40 2.74 -4.65
N ARG A 51 10.95 2.21 -5.75
CA ARG A 51 10.12 1.69 -6.84
C ARG A 51 9.32 0.46 -6.44
N ALA A 52 9.95 -0.49 -5.76
CA ALA A 52 9.27 -1.68 -5.27
C ALA A 52 8.14 -1.30 -4.29
N ASP A 53 8.39 -0.34 -3.39
CA ASP A 53 7.37 0.21 -2.49
C ASP A 53 6.22 0.84 -3.28
N GLY A 54 6.53 1.54 -4.38
CA GLY A 54 5.54 2.09 -5.29
C GLY A 54 4.64 1.00 -5.91
N TRP A 55 5.22 -0.10 -6.38
CA TRP A 55 4.45 -1.20 -6.97
C TRP A 55 3.57 -1.90 -5.94
N VAL A 56 4.08 -2.20 -4.74
CA VAL A 56 3.27 -2.83 -3.69
C VAL A 56 2.13 -1.90 -3.22
N LEU A 57 2.41 -0.60 -3.07
CA LEU A 57 1.41 0.33 -2.53
C LEU A 57 0.40 0.81 -3.57
N SER A 58 0.78 0.96 -4.83
CA SER A 58 -0.07 1.56 -5.87
C SER A 58 -0.25 0.73 -7.14
N GLY A 59 0.37 -0.44 -7.22
CA GLY A 59 0.12 -1.42 -8.26
C GLY A 59 -1.32 -1.95 -8.24
N GLY A 60 -1.57 -2.92 -9.12
CA GLY A 60 -2.87 -3.55 -9.27
C GLY A 60 -2.73 -4.94 -9.89
N GLU A 61 -3.86 -5.62 -10.06
CA GLU A 61 -3.96 -6.98 -10.63
C GLU A 61 -3.38 -8.11 -9.78
N ASP A 62 -3.04 -7.87 -8.51
CA ASP A 62 -2.61 -8.94 -7.59
C ASP A 62 -3.75 -9.91 -7.20
N HIS A 63 -5.00 -9.50 -7.41
CA HIS A 63 -6.22 -10.24 -7.03
C HIS A 63 -6.25 -10.71 -5.56
N ALA A 64 -5.47 -10.06 -4.68
CA ALA A 64 -5.44 -10.32 -3.26
C ALA A 64 -6.68 -9.75 -2.52
N LEU A 65 -6.93 -10.25 -1.31
CA LEU A 65 -7.97 -9.73 -0.43
C LEU A 65 -7.37 -8.76 0.59
N LEU A 66 -8.06 -7.65 0.82
CA LEU A 66 -7.79 -6.72 1.92
C LEU A 66 -8.98 -6.74 2.89
N ALA A 67 -8.71 -7.07 4.16
CA ALA A 67 -9.72 -7.18 5.20
C ALA A 67 -9.23 -6.59 6.53
N ALA A 68 -10.17 -6.30 7.43
CA ALA A 68 -9.90 -5.86 8.79
C ALA A 68 -10.51 -6.85 9.78
N PHE A 69 -9.76 -7.17 10.83
CA PHE A 69 -10.15 -8.09 11.90
C PHE A 69 -9.96 -7.41 13.26
N PRO A 70 -10.64 -7.88 14.33
CA PRO A 70 -10.31 -7.47 15.70
C PRO A 70 -8.82 -7.71 16.01
N ALA A 71 -8.22 -6.85 16.82
CA ALA A 71 -6.77 -6.89 17.09
C ALA A 71 -6.31 -8.14 17.86
N ASP A 72 -7.25 -8.79 18.55
CA ASP A 72 -7.06 -9.99 19.35
C ASP A 72 -7.58 -11.27 18.67
N ALA A 73 -8.05 -11.16 17.41
CA ALA A 73 -8.52 -12.32 16.66
C ALA A 73 -7.37 -13.07 15.99
N ASP A 74 -7.45 -14.40 16.01
CA ASP A 74 -6.62 -15.24 15.14
C ASP A 74 -7.00 -14.98 13.67
N LEU A 75 -5.98 -14.74 12.84
CA LEU A 75 -6.20 -14.49 11.42
C LEU A 75 -6.47 -15.80 10.68
N PRO A 76 -7.43 -15.84 9.74
CA PRO A 76 -7.64 -17.01 8.90
C PRO A 76 -6.38 -17.34 8.07
N ASP A 77 -6.23 -18.61 7.71
CA ASP A 77 -5.11 -19.05 6.87
C ASP A 77 -4.99 -18.23 5.59
N GLY A 78 -3.76 -17.83 5.26
CA GLY A 78 -3.45 -17.00 4.10
C GLY A 78 -3.53 -15.48 4.36
N PHE A 79 -4.05 -15.04 5.50
CA PHE A 79 -3.97 -13.63 5.91
C PHE A 79 -2.69 -13.34 6.69
N ARG A 80 -2.19 -12.12 6.50
CA ARG A 80 -1.08 -11.54 7.26
C ARG A 80 -1.51 -10.16 7.74
N ALA A 81 -1.20 -9.84 8.99
CA ALA A 81 -1.35 -8.48 9.50
C ALA A 81 -0.36 -7.56 8.78
N ILE A 82 -0.86 -6.47 8.18
CA ILE A 82 -0.05 -5.49 7.44
C ILE A 82 -0.18 -4.07 7.99
N GLY A 83 -0.79 -3.92 9.17
CA GLY A 83 -1.08 -2.62 9.75
C GLY A 83 -2.25 -2.66 10.73
N THR A 84 -2.81 -1.49 11.00
CA THR A 84 -3.89 -1.30 11.97
C THR A 84 -5.03 -0.45 11.41
N VAL A 85 -6.19 -0.56 12.06
CA VAL A 85 -7.37 0.24 11.73
C VAL A 85 -7.85 0.95 12.99
N ARG A 86 -8.16 2.24 12.87
CA ARG A 86 -8.70 3.06 13.97
C ARG A 86 -9.79 3.99 13.48
N ARG A 87 -10.68 4.42 14.37
CA ARG A 87 -11.68 5.45 14.03
C ARG A 87 -11.01 6.75 13.57
N ALA A 88 -11.60 7.36 12.56
CA ALA A 88 -11.16 8.62 11.97
C ALA A 88 -11.71 9.82 12.78
N TRP A 89 -11.32 9.96 14.05
CA TRP A 89 -11.88 10.97 14.98
C TRP A 89 -11.78 12.41 14.45
N CYS A 90 -10.61 13.03 14.63
CA CYS A 90 -10.30 14.37 14.10
C CYS A 90 -9.56 14.29 12.74
N ASP A 91 -9.16 13.08 12.35
CA ASP A 91 -8.54 12.80 11.05
C ASP A 91 -9.61 12.51 10.01
N ASP A 92 -9.36 12.84 8.75
CA ASP A 92 -10.20 12.34 7.66
C ASP A 92 -10.02 10.82 7.46
N PRO A 93 -11.09 10.07 7.14
CA PRO A 93 -10.98 8.67 6.75
C PRO A 93 -10.03 8.50 5.56
N GLY A 94 -9.10 7.57 5.67
CA GLY A 94 -8.07 7.41 4.64
C GLY A 94 -7.02 6.37 4.98
N VAL A 95 -5.99 6.31 4.14
CA VAL A 95 -4.85 5.41 4.32
C VAL A 95 -3.62 6.20 4.71
N ARG A 96 -2.90 5.67 5.70
CA ARG A 96 -1.57 6.08 6.10
C ARG A 96 -0.58 4.96 5.83
N VAL A 97 0.68 5.33 5.64
CA VAL A 97 1.82 4.41 5.60
C VAL A 97 2.80 4.90 6.65
N ASP A 98 3.10 4.06 7.63
CA ASP A 98 3.94 4.36 8.78
C ASP A 98 3.52 5.69 9.46
N GLY A 99 2.20 5.87 9.67
CA GLY A 99 1.62 7.05 10.30
C GLY A 99 1.52 8.29 9.42
N ARG A 100 2.09 8.29 8.20
CA ARG A 100 2.08 9.43 7.27
C ARG A 100 0.95 9.29 6.26
N VAL A 101 0.36 10.42 5.85
CA VAL A 101 -0.62 10.42 4.76
C VAL A 101 0.03 9.83 3.51
N ALA A 102 -0.61 8.83 2.90
CA ALA A 102 -0.07 8.22 1.71
C ALA A 102 -0.17 9.20 0.52
N HIS A 103 0.97 9.72 0.07
CA HIS A 103 1.04 10.72 -1.02
C HIS A 103 1.30 10.11 -2.41
N ARG A 104 1.59 8.81 -2.51
CA ARG A 104 1.85 8.13 -3.80
C ARG A 104 0.57 7.96 -4.62
N ALA A 105 0.74 7.94 -5.95
CA ALA A 105 -0.32 7.97 -6.95
C ALA A 105 -1.47 6.98 -6.65
N THR A 106 -2.68 7.46 -6.93
CA THR A 106 -3.90 6.67 -6.88
C THR A 106 -3.76 5.50 -7.85
N GLY A 107 -3.92 4.25 -7.38
CA GLY A 107 -3.93 3.08 -8.26
C GLY A 107 -4.89 3.24 -9.45
N TRP A 108 -4.80 2.34 -10.43
CA TRP A 108 -5.43 2.44 -11.76
C TRP A 108 -6.81 3.15 -11.82
N ASP A 109 -6.90 4.15 -12.70
CA ASP A 109 -8.13 4.86 -13.08
C ASP A 109 -8.28 4.81 -14.60
N HIS A 110 -9.36 4.17 -15.09
CA HIS A 110 -9.60 3.98 -16.52
C HIS A 110 -9.62 5.28 -17.35
N PHE A 111 -9.87 6.43 -16.71
CA PHE A 111 -10.02 7.71 -17.40
C PHE A 111 -8.90 8.72 -17.06
N ARG A 112 -7.93 8.33 -16.23
CA ARG A 112 -6.77 9.15 -15.87
C ARG A 112 -5.50 8.31 -16.00
N ALA A 113 -4.72 8.60 -17.03
CA ALA A 113 -3.37 8.09 -17.22
C ALA A 113 -2.33 9.10 -16.72
#